data_AF-A0A533XR19-F1
#
_entry.id   AF-A0A533XR19-F1
#
_cell.length_a   1.000
_cell.length_b   1.000
_cell.length_c   1.000
_cell.angle_alpha   90.00
_cell.angle_beta   90.00
_cell.angle_gamma   90.00
#
_symmetry.space_group_name_H-M   'P 1'
#
loop_
_entity.id
_entity.type
_entity.pdbx_description
1 polymer ?
#
loop_
_entity_poly.entity_id
_entity_poly.type
_entity_poly.pdbx_seq_one_letter_code
_entity_poly.pdbx_strand_id
1 'polypeptide(L)'
;MHDRLFDQHARLGTGIILQLANDLRLNEKTFAACMDSQKYVRAIMADRELGTTLGFHGTPGFLIVRTDGRRFSDPLTIPGAVPFATFQKEIERLLKKR
;
A
#
# COMPACT_ATOMS: atom_id res chain seq x y z
N MET A 1 7.07 -3.96 9.53
CA MET A 1 6.57 -2.63 9.95
C MET A 1 5.14 -2.41 9.49
N HIS A 2 4.82 -2.54 8.21
CA HIS A 2 3.46 -2.37 7.68
C HIS A 2 2.38 -3.04 8.55
N ASP A 3 2.45 -4.36 8.73
CA ASP A 3 1.42 -5.10 9.48
C ASP A 3 1.31 -4.63 10.92
N ARG A 4 2.46 -4.40 11.59
CA ARG A 4 2.50 -3.85 12.95
C ARG A 4 1.81 -2.49 13.08
N LEU A 5 1.90 -1.64 12.06
CA LEU A 5 1.22 -0.35 12.02
C LEU A 5 -0.29 -0.52 11.83
N PHE A 6 -0.72 -1.46 10.97
CA PHE A 6 -2.12 -1.78 10.77
C PHE A 6 -2.78 -2.35 12.03
N ASP A 7 -2.05 -3.19 12.77
CA ASP A 7 -2.50 -3.77 14.05
C ASP A 7 -2.73 -2.71 15.15
N GLN A 8 -2.24 -1.47 14.97
CA GLN A 8 -2.49 -0.39 15.95
C GLN A 8 -3.86 0.28 15.80
N HIS A 9 -4.69 -0.09 14.81
CA HIS A 9 -6.02 0.48 14.61
C HIS A 9 -6.05 2.02 14.64
N ALA A 10 -5.15 2.65 13.88
CA ALA A 10 -4.94 4.10 13.81
C ALA A 10 -4.43 4.79 15.09
N ARG A 11 -4.06 4.04 16.14
CA ARG A 11 -3.31 4.56 17.30
C ARG A 11 -1.85 4.73 16.92
N LEU A 12 -1.57 5.72 16.09
CA LEU A 12 -0.24 6.01 15.58
C LEU A 12 0.29 7.31 16.20
N GLY A 13 1.56 7.28 16.55
CA GLY A 13 2.32 8.42 17.05
C GLY A 13 3.80 8.05 17.08
N THR A 14 4.69 9.04 17.05
CA THR A 14 6.15 8.83 16.93
C THR A 14 6.66 7.78 17.92
N GLY A 15 6.25 7.86 19.19
CA GLY A 15 6.65 6.88 20.22
C GLY A 15 6.20 5.45 19.93
N ILE A 16 4.94 5.26 19.49
CA ILE A 16 4.41 3.94 19.12
C ILE A 16 5.17 3.39 17.90
N ILE A 17 5.42 4.23 16.89
CA ILE A 17 6.12 3.82 15.68
C ILE A 17 7.56 3.39 16.00
N LEU A 18 8.26 4.14 16.86
CA LEU A 18 9.61 3.78 17.32
C LEU A 18 9.62 2.49 18.14
N GLN A 19 8.64 2.30 19.03
CA GLN A 19 8.48 1.05 19.78
C GLN A 19 8.29 -0.14 18.84
N LEU A 20 7.39 -0.05 17.85
CA LEU A 20 7.16 -1.11 16.88
C LEU A 20 8.40 -1.41 16.02
N ALA A 21 9.20 -0.38 15.70
CA ALA A 21 10.47 -0.56 15.00
C ALA A 21 11.48 -1.32 15.86
N ASN A 22 11.56 -1.01 17.16
CA ASN A 22 12.40 -1.72 18.12
C ASN A 22 11.95 -3.18 18.33
N ASP A 23 10.64 -3.44 18.40
CA ASP A 23 10.09 -4.80 18.53
C ASP A 23 10.44 -5.68 17.32
N LEU A 24 10.63 -5.07 16.14
CA LEU A 24 11.14 -5.72 14.94
C LEU A 24 12.67 -5.74 14.84
N ARG A 25 13.38 -5.31 15.89
CA ARG A 25 14.85 -5.23 15.98
C ARG A 25 15.48 -4.37 14.88
N LEU A 26 14.77 -3.34 14.41
CA LEU A 26 15.34 -2.34 13.52
C LEU A 26 16.34 -1.47 14.29
N ASN A 27 17.35 -0.95 13.60
CA ASN A 27 18.29 -0.01 14.21
C ASN A 27 17.55 1.30 14.53
N GLU A 28 17.38 1.59 15.82
CA GLU A 28 16.62 2.74 16.31
C GLU A 28 17.17 4.07 15.78
N LYS A 29 18.50 4.27 15.84
CA LYS A 29 19.14 5.51 15.38
C LYS A 29 18.91 5.74 13.88
N THR A 30 19.11 4.71 13.07
CA THR A 30 18.89 4.78 11.62
C THR A 30 17.41 5.00 11.29
N PHE A 31 16.50 4.33 12.00
CA PHE A 31 15.07 4.46 11.79
C PHE A 31 14.56 5.85 12.17
N ALA A 32 14.94 6.36 13.35
CA ALA A 32 14.60 7.71 13.80
C ALA A 32 15.13 8.76 12.83
N ALA A 33 16.40 8.69 12.44
CA ALA A 33 16.98 9.60 11.46
C ALA A 33 16.25 9.55 10.10
N CYS A 34 15.83 8.36 9.65
CA CYS A 34 15.04 8.21 8.43
C CYS A 34 13.70 8.95 8.53
N MET A 35 12.99 8.78 9.65
CA MET A 35 11.68 9.37 9.90
C MET A 35 11.79 10.91 10.03
N ASP A 36 12.78 11.40 10.78
CA ASP A 36 13.03 12.82 11.00
C ASP A 36 13.48 13.54 9.72
N SER A 37 14.21 12.85 8.84
CA SER A 37 14.67 13.44 7.58
C SER A 37 13.55 13.81 6.62
N GLN A 38 12.36 13.21 6.79
CA GLN A 38 11.20 13.35 5.90
C GLN A 38 11.52 13.10 4.41
N LYS A 39 12.64 12.42 4.11
CA LYS A 39 13.17 12.24 2.75
C LYS A 39 12.15 11.72 1.75
N TYR A 40 11.23 10.86 2.19
CA TYR A 40 10.25 10.19 1.35
C TYR A 40 8.88 10.88 1.30
N VAL A 41 8.64 11.94 2.08
CA VAL A 41 7.33 12.61 2.15
C VAL A 41 6.89 13.08 0.77
N ARG A 42 7.77 13.69 -0.02
CA ARG A 42 7.44 14.14 -1.38
C ARG A 42 6.99 12.99 -2.29
N ALA A 43 7.68 11.85 -2.25
CA ALA A 43 7.33 10.68 -3.05
C ALA A 43 5.96 10.11 -2.61
N ILE A 44 5.73 9.99 -1.30
CA ILE A 44 4.46 9.53 -0.74
C ILE A 44 3.29 10.43 -1.18
N MET A 45 3.48 11.75 -1.16
CA MET A 45 2.45 12.69 -1.60
C MET A 45 2.19 12.61 -3.11
N ALA A 46 3.24 12.38 -3.91
CA ALA A 46 3.09 12.19 -5.36
C ALA A 46 2.32 10.89 -5.69
N ASP A 47 2.61 9.79 -4.99
CA ASP A 47 1.88 8.52 -5.15
C ASP A 47 0.42 8.65 -4.72
N ARG A 48 0.15 9.42 -3.65
CA ARG A 48 -1.23 9.71 -3.21
C ARG A 48 -2.00 10.53 -4.25
N GLU A 49 -1.34 11.52 -4.85
CA GLU A 49 -1.94 12.32 -5.93
C GLU A 49 -2.24 11.44 -7.14
N LEU A 50 -1.29 10.61 -7.56
CA LEU A 50 -1.52 9.63 -8.63
C LEU A 50 -2.73 8.75 -8.34
N GLY A 51 -2.85 8.22 -7.12
CA GLY A 51 -4.03 7.46 -6.69
C GLY A 51 -5.35 8.23 -6.89
N THR A 52 -5.35 9.51 -6.52
CA THR A 52 -6.50 10.41 -6.72
C THR A 52 -6.83 10.59 -8.21
N THR A 53 -5.82 10.81 -9.05
CA THR A 53 -6.02 10.94 -10.51
C THR A 53 -6.56 9.66 -11.17
N LEU A 54 -6.26 8.49 -10.58
CA LEU A 54 -6.79 7.19 -11.00
C LEU A 54 -8.21 6.92 -10.46
N GLY A 55 -8.81 7.86 -9.71
CA GLY A 55 -10.17 7.76 -9.17
C GLY A 55 -10.25 7.12 -7.78
N PHE A 56 -9.13 6.91 -7.09
CA PHE A 56 -9.13 6.41 -5.72
C PHE A 56 -9.32 7.56 -4.73
N HIS A 57 -10.53 7.69 -4.19
CA HIS A 57 -10.88 8.72 -3.19
C HIS A 57 -10.92 8.19 -1.74
N GLY A 58 -10.65 6.90 -1.54
CA GLY A 58 -10.67 6.24 -0.25
C GLY A 58 -9.83 4.98 -0.25
N THR A 59 -9.69 4.35 0.93
CA THR A 59 -8.93 3.11 1.09
C THR A 59 -9.78 2.02 1.76
N PRO A 60 -9.54 0.73 1.45
CA PRO A 60 -8.59 0.26 0.44
C PRO A 60 -9.11 0.47 -0.99
N GLY A 61 -8.19 0.54 -1.96
CA GLY A 61 -8.47 0.57 -3.39
C GLY A 61 -7.39 -0.22 -4.12
N PHE A 62 -7.78 -0.98 -5.13
CA PHE A 62 -6.89 -1.92 -5.81
C PHE A 62 -6.85 -1.64 -7.30
N LEU A 63 -5.65 -1.65 -7.88
CA LEU A 63 -5.42 -1.70 -9.32
C LEU A 63 -4.85 -3.09 -9.65
N ILE A 64 -5.61 -3.87 -10.40
CA ILE A 64 -5.22 -5.19 -10.89
C ILE A 64 -4.82 -5.03 -12.35
N VAL A 65 -3.65 -5.55 -12.70
CA VAL A 65 -3.13 -5.56 -14.06
C VAL A 65 -2.72 -6.97 -14.42
N ARG A 66 -2.89 -7.35 -15.69
CA ARG A 66 -2.27 -8.55 -16.23
C ARG A 66 -0.81 -8.25 -16.51
N THR A 67 0.08 -9.22 -16.27
CA THR A 67 1.50 -9.08 -16.60
C THR A 67 2.10 -10.41 -17.03
N ASP A 68 3.05 -10.34 -17.97
CA ASP A 68 3.95 -11.44 -18.36
C ASP A 68 5.33 -11.32 -17.69
N GLY A 69 5.48 -10.43 -16.72
CA GLY A 69 6.75 -10.08 -16.07
C GLY A 69 7.57 -9.01 -16.81
N ARG A 70 7.13 -8.57 -17.99
CA ARG A 70 7.79 -7.50 -18.77
C ARG A 70 6.88 -6.31 -19.05
N ARG A 71 5.58 -6.57 -19.25
CA ARG A 71 4.57 -5.56 -19.56
C ARG A 71 3.38 -5.69 -18.63
N PHE A 72 2.68 -4.57 -18.44
CA PHE A 72 1.38 -4.53 -17.78
C PHE A 72 0.30 -4.27 -18.83
N SER A 73 -0.80 -5.00 -18.77
CA SER A 73 -1.96 -4.85 -19.66
C SER A 73 -3.27 -4.99 -18.89
N ASP A 74 -4.38 -4.65 -19.54
CA ASP A 74 -5.73 -4.89 -19.03
C ASP A 74 -5.97 -4.35 -17.61
N PRO A 75 -5.74 -3.05 -17.33
CA PRO A 75 -5.96 -2.50 -16.00
C PRO A 75 -7.43 -2.62 -15.58
N LEU A 76 -7.64 -2.99 -14.34
CA LEU A 76 -8.93 -3.09 -13.68
C LEU A 76 -8.82 -2.49 -12.28
N THR A 77 -9.77 -1.63 -11.90
CA THR A 77 -9.85 -1.12 -10.54
C THR A 77 -10.92 -1.85 -9.74
N ILE A 78 -10.63 -2.08 -8.45
CA ILE A 78 -11.60 -2.55 -7.44
C ILE A 78 -11.61 -1.52 -6.31
N PRO A 79 -12.67 -0.70 -6.18
CA PRO A 79 -12.79 0.26 -5.11
C PRO A 79 -13.32 -0.39 -3.82
N GLY A 80 -12.72 -0.05 -2.68
CA GLY A 80 -13.20 -0.45 -1.36
C GLY A 80 -12.77 -1.86 -0.95
N ALA A 81 -13.13 -2.20 0.29
CA ALA A 81 -12.95 -3.55 0.81
C ALA A 81 -14.03 -4.46 0.24
N VAL A 82 -13.63 -5.43 -0.58
CA VAL A 82 -14.54 -6.43 -1.17
C VAL A 82 -14.16 -7.85 -0.73
N PRO A 83 -15.08 -8.82 -0.76
CA PRO A 83 -14.76 -10.21 -0.42
C PRO A 83 -13.76 -10.85 -1.38
N PHE A 84 -13.09 -11.91 -0.92
CA PHE A 84 -12.18 -12.74 -1.72
C PHE A 84 -12.78 -13.17 -3.07
N ALA A 85 -14.05 -13.59 -3.07
CA ALA A 85 -14.73 -14.05 -4.28
C ALA A 85 -14.77 -12.98 -5.39
N THR A 86 -14.84 -11.69 -5.04
CA THR A 86 -14.77 -10.59 -6.01
C THR A 86 -13.40 -10.54 -6.68
N PHE A 87 -12.32 -10.64 -5.91
CA PHE A 87 -10.96 -10.70 -6.45
C PHE A 87 -10.78 -11.92 -7.35
N GLN A 88 -11.18 -13.10 -6.88
CA GLN A 88 -11.04 -14.35 -7.63
C GLN A 88 -11.71 -14.24 -9.01
N LYS A 89 -12.97 -13.80 -9.04
CA LYS A 89 -13.74 -13.63 -10.28
C LYS A 89 -13.02 -12.70 -11.27
N GLU A 90 -12.56 -11.54 -10.80
CA GLU A 90 -11.93 -10.54 -11.66
C GLU A 90 -10.54 -10.97 -12.16
N ILE A 91 -9.75 -11.62 -11.31
CA ILE A 91 -8.45 -12.17 -11.70
C ILE A 91 -8.64 -13.31 -12.73
N GLU A 92 -9.56 -14.25 -12.49
CA GLU A 92 -9.87 -15.31 -13.46
C GLU A 92 -10.35 -14.75 -14.81
N ARG A 93 -11.12 -13.66 -14.79
CA ARG A 93 -11.54 -12.95 -16.02
C ARG A 93 -10.35 -12.38 -16.78
N LEU A 94 -9.40 -11.75 -16.08
CA LEU A 94 -8.18 -11.21 -16.69
C LEU A 94 -7.29 -12.32 -17.28
N LEU A 95 -7.21 -13.47 -16.61
CA LEU A 95 -6.42 -14.61 -17.08
C LEU A 95 -7.00 -15.30 -18.32
N LYS A 96 -8.32 -15.22 -18.53
CA LYS A 96 -9.01 -15.80 -19.71
C LYS A 96 -8.91 -14.93 -20.97
N LYS A 97 -8.59 -13.64 -20.85
CA LYS A 97 -8.36 -12.76 -22.00
C LYS A 97 -7.07 -13.18 -22.72
N ARG A 98 -7.19 -13.46 -24.01
CA ARG A 98 -6.05 -13.79 -24.89
C ARG A 98 -5.29 -12.53 -25.28
#